data_AF-A0A4Z1KCL6-F1
#
_entry.id   AF-A0A4Z1KCL6-F1
#
_cell.length_a   1.000
_cell.length_b   1.000
_cell.length_c   1.000
_cell.angle_alpha   90.00
_cell.angle_beta   90.00
_cell.angle_gamma   90.00
#
_symmetry.space_group_name_H-M   'P 1'
#
loop_
_entity.id
_entity.type
_entity.pdbx_description
1 polymer ?
#
loop_
_entity_poly.entity_id
_entity_poly.type
_entity_poly.pdbx_seq_one_letter_code
_entity_poly.pdbx_strand_id
1 'polypeptide(L)'
;MPDYPGLGLPLHYDPQRVSDNTSHYPIGAHQGCWGAKSKLIHVRELAMMSIMERLTDKEEWHKKIFNEYIVSKWRAEALDIPDEQFWMMAIRDKQQTRNYDGMIHLSHDNLDRKIEDIMDTSTFDCCIEELRSKAKYYEKTSVIPTLDACASVAKSDHLVSTELHGSLREAFDTLKRDQYSSLDWHPNSSDMVQDLVHPSMYPLIYGRSRVMKDEVVGVNDAIEKWAGKGEIIPLGGASYEQTSATKGYQSWGAGQKHYWSNKYQWLPANLAFQENGTVKFTSYINNIHPTKYPEIYRTIENGENTELWNSPSPEQVVDQDKFDFDTGDEDEIENRRERS
;
A
#
# COMPACT_ATOMS: atom_id res chain seq x y z
N MET A 1 7.64 -28.20 -0.29
CA MET A 1 7.53 -26.79 -0.74
C MET A 1 6.09 -26.36 -0.54
N PRO A 2 5.79 -25.12 -0.13
CA PRO A 2 4.40 -24.66 -0.09
C PRO A 2 3.81 -24.69 -1.50
N ASP A 3 2.56 -25.10 -1.63
CA ASP A 3 1.85 -24.95 -2.90
C ASP A 3 1.53 -23.46 -3.12
N TYR A 4 1.65 -23.00 -4.36
CA TYR A 4 1.38 -21.63 -4.78
C TYR A 4 0.16 -21.58 -5.74
N PRO A 5 -0.62 -20.49 -5.76
CA PRO A 5 -1.61 -20.28 -6.81
C PRO A 5 -0.96 -20.41 -8.20
N GLY A 6 -1.47 -21.33 -9.02
CA GLY A 6 -0.91 -21.67 -10.33
C GLY A 6 0.14 -22.78 -10.32
N LEU A 7 0.72 -23.13 -9.16
CA LEU A 7 1.70 -24.20 -8.97
C LEU A 7 1.40 -25.00 -7.69
N GLY A 8 0.65 -26.10 -7.83
CA GLY A 8 0.14 -26.89 -6.71
C GLY A 8 -1.27 -26.49 -6.26
N LEU A 9 -1.67 -25.23 -6.43
CA LEU A 9 -3.03 -24.73 -6.15
C LEU A 9 -3.71 -24.17 -7.41
N PRO A 10 -5.05 -24.10 -7.44
CA PRO A 10 -5.78 -23.33 -8.44
C PRO A 10 -5.24 -21.90 -8.56
N LEU A 11 -5.26 -21.32 -9.76
CA LEU A 11 -4.75 -19.95 -9.98
C LEU A 11 -5.44 -18.90 -9.10
N HIS A 12 -6.72 -19.10 -8.82
CA HIS A 12 -7.55 -18.21 -8.00
C HIS A 12 -7.71 -18.76 -6.58
N TYR A 13 -6.77 -19.58 -6.12
CA TYR A 13 -6.80 -20.12 -4.77
C TYR A 13 -6.76 -18.97 -3.77
N ASP A 14 -7.79 -18.92 -2.94
CA ASP A 14 -7.92 -18.01 -1.82
C ASP A 14 -8.17 -18.87 -0.58
N PRO A 15 -7.20 -18.99 0.33
CA PRO A 15 -7.36 -19.79 1.54
C PRO A 15 -8.47 -19.23 2.45
N GLN A 16 -8.78 -17.92 2.36
CA GLN A 16 -9.76 -17.26 3.24
C GLN A 16 -11.21 -17.53 2.84
N ARG A 17 -11.47 -17.77 1.54
CA ARG A 17 -12.78 -18.23 1.06
C ARG A 17 -13.21 -19.57 1.70
N VAL A 18 -12.25 -20.35 2.19
CA VAL A 18 -12.49 -21.68 2.76
C VAL A 18 -12.77 -21.62 4.27
N SER A 19 -12.38 -20.53 4.98
CA SER A 19 -12.35 -20.53 6.45
C SER A 19 -13.59 -20.01 7.18
N ASP A 20 -14.35 -19.04 6.68
CA ASP A 20 -15.69 -18.70 7.20
C ASP A 20 -16.31 -17.56 6.36
N ASN A 21 -17.63 -17.40 6.45
CA ASN A 21 -18.40 -16.43 5.67
C ASN A 21 -18.29 -14.99 6.24
N THR A 22 -17.15 -14.62 6.83
CA THR A 22 -16.93 -13.33 7.51
C THR A 22 -16.46 -12.24 6.52
N SER A 23 -16.33 -10.98 6.98
CA SER A 23 -16.00 -9.83 6.13
C SER A 23 -14.49 -9.77 5.84
N HIS A 24 -14.08 -9.63 4.57
CA HIS A 24 -12.67 -9.77 4.15
C HIS A 24 -12.13 -8.57 3.35
N TYR A 25 -10.85 -8.21 3.58
CA TYR A 25 -10.00 -7.51 2.61
C TYR A 25 -8.51 -7.87 2.78
N PRO A 26 -7.91 -8.60 1.84
CA PRO A 26 -6.46 -8.46 1.60
C PRO A 26 -6.13 -7.77 0.26
N ILE A 27 -6.99 -7.83 -0.76
CA ILE A 27 -6.87 -7.07 -2.02
C ILE A 27 -8.28 -6.64 -2.46
N GLY A 28 -8.55 -5.34 -2.56
CA GLY A 28 -9.88 -4.78 -2.89
C GLY A 28 -10.45 -5.13 -4.27
N ALA A 29 -9.71 -5.89 -5.06
CA ALA A 29 -10.11 -6.42 -6.36
C ALA A 29 -10.57 -7.90 -6.31
N HIS A 30 -10.57 -8.55 -5.14
CA HIS A 30 -10.98 -9.95 -5.01
C HIS A 30 -12.51 -10.10 -4.91
N GLN A 31 -13.07 -11.17 -5.49
CA GLN A 31 -14.51 -11.44 -5.45
C GLN A 31 -15.07 -11.60 -4.02
N GLY A 32 -14.23 -12.06 -3.09
CA GLY A 32 -14.57 -12.20 -1.66
C GLY A 32 -14.72 -10.87 -0.91
N CYS A 33 -14.32 -9.75 -1.52
CA CYS A 33 -14.50 -8.41 -0.94
C CYS A 33 -15.92 -7.87 -1.15
N TRP A 34 -16.74 -8.52 -1.98
CA TRP A 34 -18.12 -8.10 -2.18
C TRP A 34 -18.92 -8.15 -0.87
N GLY A 35 -19.49 -7.01 -0.48
CA GLY A 35 -20.27 -6.90 0.76
C GLY A 35 -19.44 -6.85 2.04
N ALA A 36 -18.12 -6.71 1.93
CA ALA A 36 -17.26 -6.48 3.09
C ALA A 36 -17.66 -5.18 3.79
N LYS A 37 -17.79 -5.25 5.12
CA LYS A 37 -18.18 -4.13 5.97
C LYS A 37 -16.94 -3.57 6.66
N SER A 38 -16.66 -2.28 6.49
CA SER A 38 -15.70 -1.55 7.30
C SER A 38 -16.45 -0.64 8.28
N LYS A 39 -15.76 -0.20 9.33
CA LYS A 39 -16.22 0.99 10.07
C LYS A 39 -16.28 2.15 9.07
N LEU A 40 -17.33 2.97 9.18
CA LEU A 40 -17.47 4.16 8.35
C LEU A 40 -16.52 5.24 8.87
N ILE A 41 -15.89 5.97 7.96
CA ILE A 41 -15.17 7.20 8.26
C ILE A 41 -16.10 8.36 7.89
N HIS A 42 -16.32 9.28 8.80
CA HIS A 42 -17.15 10.45 8.57
C HIS A 42 -16.48 11.44 7.62
N VAL A 43 -17.28 12.21 6.86
CA VAL A 43 -16.77 13.23 5.93
C VAL A 43 -15.88 14.26 6.65
N ARG A 44 -16.23 14.61 7.89
CA ARG A 44 -15.41 15.50 8.73
C ARG A 44 -14.06 14.90 9.08
N GLU A 45 -14.00 13.63 9.44
CA GLU A 45 -12.73 12.93 9.72
C GLU A 45 -11.85 12.86 8.45
N LEU A 46 -12.45 12.57 7.29
CA LEU A 46 -11.75 12.63 6.00
C LEU A 46 -11.17 14.03 5.71
N ALA A 47 -11.95 15.07 5.99
CA ALA A 47 -11.51 16.46 5.83
C ALA A 47 -10.34 16.80 6.77
N MET A 48 -10.44 16.42 8.05
CA MET A 48 -9.37 16.61 9.05
C MET A 48 -8.08 15.91 8.62
N MET A 49 -8.15 14.64 8.20
CA MET A 49 -7.00 13.91 7.68
C MET A 49 -6.40 14.60 6.43
N SER A 50 -7.24 15.11 5.53
CA SER A 50 -6.78 15.86 4.36
C SER A 50 -6.01 17.13 4.73
N ILE A 51 -6.52 17.90 5.70
CA ILE A 51 -5.85 19.10 6.19
C ILE A 51 -4.54 18.74 6.86
N MET A 52 -4.53 17.76 7.77
CA MET A 52 -3.32 17.33 8.45
C MET A 52 -2.25 16.83 7.48
N GLU A 53 -2.64 16.09 6.44
CA GLU A 53 -1.70 15.64 5.40
C GLU A 53 -1.04 16.83 4.67
N ARG A 54 -1.85 17.82 4.25
CA ARG A 54 -1.34 19.04 3.60
C ARG A 54 -0.44 19.88 4.51
N LEU A 55 -0.75 19.93 5.82
CA LEU A 55 0.06 20.67 6.78
C LEU A 55 1.39 19.98 7.05
N THR A 56 1.40 18.65 7.13
CA THR A 56 2.63 17.85 7.35
C THR A 56 3.57 17.83 6.16
N ASP A 57 3.10 18.15 4.95
CA ASP A 57 3.95 18.36 3.76
C ASP A 57 4.69 19.72 3.76
N LYS A 58 4.31 20.65 4.64
CA LYS A 58 5.01 21.95 4.72
C LYS A 58 6.37 21.76 5.39
N GLU A 59 7.40 22.40 4.84
CA GLU A 59 8.74 22.42 5.42
C GLU A 59 8.69 22.91 6.88
N GLU A 60 9.39 22.21 7.78
CA GLU A 60 9.43 22.50 9.22
C GLU A 60 8.05 22.61 9.90
N TRP A 61 7.02 21.93 9.39
CA TRP A 61 5.67 21.96 9.98
C TRP A 61 5.68 21.67 11.50
N HIS A 62 6.50 20.71 11.93
CA HIS A 62 6.63 20.25 13.32
C HIS A 62 7.13 21.34 14.27
N LYS A 63 7.83 22.38 13.77
CA LYS A 63 8.19 23.57 14.55
C LYS A 63 7.12 24.65 14.42
N LYS A 64 6.61 24.84 13.20
CA LYS A 64 5.63 25.90 12.85
C LYS A 64 4.27 25.71 13.54
N ILE A 65 3.89 24.48 13.87
CA ILE A 65 2.63 24.13 14.54
C ILE A 65 2.48 24.74 15.95
N PHE A 66 3.60 25.17 16.56
CA PHE A 66 3.61 25.85 17.87
C PHE A 66 3.61 27.39 17.76
N ASN A 67 3.64 27.93 16.54
CA ASN A 67 3.58 29.36 16.31
C ASN A 67 2.13 29.78 15.98
N GLU A 68 1.46 30.41 16.95
CA GLU A 68 0.05 30.83 16.83
C GLU A 68 -0.21 31.77 15.65
N TYR A 69 0.76 32.62 15.28
CA TYR A 69 0.62 33.47 14.10
C TYR A 69 0.58 32.64 12.81
N ILE A 70 1.40 31.58 12.70
CA ILE A 70 1.38 30.68 11.55
C ILE A 70 0.11 29.84 11.55
N VAL A 71 -0.26 29.26 12.70
CA VAL A 71 -1.51 28.48 12.85
C VAL A 71 -2.73 29.32 12.48
N SER A 72 -2.76 30.61 12.82
CA SER A 72 -3.86 31.50 12.42
C SER A 72 -4.02 31.63 10.90
N LYS A 73 -2.90 31.62 10.15
CA LYS A 73 -2.94 31.63 8.68
C LYS A 73 -3.40 30.30 8.13
N TRP A 74 -2.88 29.19 8.66
CA TRP A 74 -3.32 27.85 8.25
C TRP A 74 -4.81 27.63 8.54
N ARG A 75 -5.33 28.18 9.65
CA ARG A 75 -6.76 28.18 9.95
C ARG A 75 -7.55 28.91 8.87
N ALA A 76 -7.14 30.14 8.53
CA ALA A 76 -7.80 30.90 7.48
C ALA A 76 -7.77 30.17 6.13
N GLU A 77 -6.64 29.56 5.77
CA GLU A 77 -6.51 28.73 4.57
C GLU A 77 -7.45 27.51 4.59
N ALA A 78 -7.58 26.82 5.73
CA ALA A 78 -8.40 25.62 5.85
C ALA A 78 -9.91 25.92 5.83
N LEU A 79 -10.33 27.01 6.48
CA LEU A 79 -11.73 27.46 6.52
C LEU A 79 -12.20 28.07 5.19
N ASP A 80 -11.29 28.54 4.34
CA ASP A 80 -11.61 29.05 2.99
C ASP A 80 -11.88 27.91 1.98
N ILE A 81 -11.54 26.66 2.33
CA ILE A 81 -11.81 25.50 1.47
C ILE A 81 -13.33 25.23 1.45
N PRO A 82 -13.99 25.25 0.28
CA PRO A 82 -15.40 24.92 0.18
C PRO A 82 -15.71 23.51 0.65
N ASP A 83 -16.83 23.34 1.38
CA ASP A 83 -17.31 22.04 1.84
C ASP A 83 -17.46 21.02 0.69
N GLU A 84 -17.77 21.51 -0.52
CA GLU A 84 -17.79 20.70 -1.74
C GLU A 84 -16.51 19.91 -1.98
N GLN A 85 -15.35 20.51 -1.73
CA GLN A 85 -14.10 19.79 -1.89
C GLN A 85 -13.98 18.63 -0.91
N PHE A 86 -14.47 18.78 0.32
CA PHE A 86 -14.37 17.76 1.36
C PHE A 86 -15.33 16.60 1.15
N TRP A 87 -16.63 16.85 0.93
CA TRP A 87 -17.55 15.74 0.68
C TRP A 87 -17.29 15.06 -0.66
N MET A 88 -16.73 15.77 -1.65
CA MET A 88 -16.27 15.13 -2.90
C MET A 88 -15.19 14.07 -2.64
N MET A 89 -14.31 14.24 -1.66
CA MET A 89 -13.33 13.19 -1.31
C MET A 89 -14.01 11.87 -0.92
N ALA A 90 -15.19 11.95 -0.30
CA ALA A 90 -15.92 10.78 0.16
C ALA A 90 -16.71 10.08 -0.94
N ILE A 91 -17.21 10.81 -1.95
CA ILE A 91 -18.17 10.27 -2.95
C ILE A 91 -17.65 10.23 -4.38
N ARG A 92 -16.55 10.92 -4.68
CA ARG A 92 -16.03 11.02 -6.04
C ARG A 92 -15.52 9.66 -6.53
N ASP A 93 -15.78 9.41 -7.80
CA ASP A 93 -15.28 8.27 -8.60
C ASP A 93 -15.47 6.89 -7.95
N LYS A 94 -16.53 6.72 -7.15
CA LYS A 94 -16.88 5.47 -6.47
C LYS A 94 -17.39 4.39 -7.40
N GLN A 95 -17.85 4.79 -8.58
CA GLN A 95 -18.32 3.88 -9.62
C GLN A 95 -17.47 4.04 -10.88
N GLN A 96 -17.00 2.92 -11.39
CA GLN A 96 -16.24 2.86 -12.63
C GLN A 96 -16.94 1.92 -13.62
N THR A 97 -17.24 2.44 -14.80
CA THR A 97 -17.74 1.64 -15.93
C THR A 97 -16.77 1.72 -17.09
N ARG A 98 -16.64 0.63 -17.84
CA ARG A 98 -15.81 0.58 -19.05
C ARG A 98 -16.69 0.24 -20.24
N ASN A 99 -16.63 1.05 -21.28
CA ASN A 99 -17.39 0.79 -22.51
C ASN A 99 -16.67 -0.21 -23.43
N TYR A 100 -17.32 -0.59 -24.54
CA TYR A 100 -16.78 -1.55 -25.51
C TYR A 100 -15.44 -1.12 -26.14
N ASP A 101 -15.20 0.19 -26.26
CA ASP A 101 -13.97 0.77 -26.80
C ASP A 101 -12.85 0.85 -25.75
N GLY A 102 -13.11 0.38 -24.53
CA GLY A 102 -12.15 0.41 -23.42
C GLY A 102 -12.05 1.76 -22.72
N MET A 103 -12.90 2.74 -23.06
CA MET A 103 -12.97 4.02 -22.35
C MET A 103 -13.56 3.81 -20.96
N ILE A 104 -12.92 4.45 -19.97
CA ILE A 104 -13.33 4.40 -18.57
C ILE A 104 -14.22 5.63 -18.28
N HIS A 105 -15.41 5.39 -17.77
CA HIS A 105 -16.31 6.41 -17.23
C HIS A 105 -16.35 6.28 -15.70
N LEU A 106 -16.21 7.40 -15.03
CA LEU A 106 -16.28 7.51 -13.58
C LEU A 106 -17.56 8.25 -13.20
N SER A 107 -18.27 7.73 -12.20
CA SER A 107 -19.41 8.41 -11.59
C SER A 107 -19.22 8.52 -10.07
N HIS A 108 -19.74 9.61 -9.52
CA HIS A 108 -19.74 9.88 -8.09
C HIS A 108 -20.99 9.25 -7.46
N ASP A 109 -20.94 8.95 -6.17
CA ASP A 109 -22.14 8.56 -5.42
C ASP A 109 -23.08 9.76 -5.23
N ASN A 110 -24.37 9.48 -5.13
CA ASN A 110 -25.37 10.52 -4.89
C ASN A 110 -25.31 10.98 -3.43
N LEU A 111 -25.36 12.30 -3.23
CA LEU A 111 -25.59 12.91 -1.92
C LEU A 111 -27.04 13.34 -1.82
N ASP A 112 -27.78 12.75 -0.87
CA ASP A 112 -29.14 13.17 -0.56
C ASP A 112 -29.19 14.60 0.02
N ARG A 113 -28.11 15.01 0.69
CA ARG A 113 -27.95 16.33 1.28
C ARG A 113 -26.49 16.79 1.20
N LYS A 114 -26.29 18.05 0.82
CA LYS A 114 -24.99 18.72 0.94
C LYS A 114 -24.69 18.96 2.42
N ILE A 115 -23.53 18.47 2.85
CA ILE A 115 -23.04 18.68 4.21
C ILE A 115 -22.32 20.02 4.22
N GLU A 116 -22.64 20.85 5.21
CA GLU A 116 -22.08 22.18 5.42
C GLU A 116 -21.30 22.18 6.74
N ASP A 117 -20.43 23.17 6.94
CA ASP A 117 -19.61 23.34 8.14
C ASP A 117 -18.77 22.08 8.43
N ILE A 118 -18.13 21.55 7.39
CA ILE A 118 -17.28 20.35 7.51
C ILE A 118 -15.99 20.73 8.22
N MET A 119 -15.35 21.84 7.82
CA MET A 119 -14.12 22.36 8.39
C MET A 119 -14.37 23.70 9.08
N ASP A 120 -14.93 23.65 10.28
CA ASP A 120 -15.13 24.82 11.13
C ASP A 120 -13.93 25.05 12.08
N THR A 121 -14.01 26.13 12.87
CA THR A 121 -12.99 26.51 13.86
C THR A 121 -12.65 25.37 14.82
N SER A 122 -13.66 24.70 15.39
CA SER A 122 -13.44 23.62 16.36
C SER A 122 -12.86 22.36 15.70
N THR A 123 -13.29 22.04 14.48
CA THR A 123 -12.76 20.91 13.71
C THR A 123 -11.28 21.15 13.39
N PHE A 124 -10.93 22.37 13.00
CA PHE A 124 -9.54 22.75 12.77
C PHE A 124 -8.70 22.71 14.06
N ASP A 125 -9.26 23.14 15.20
CA ASP A 125 -8.58 23.07 16.50
C ASP A 125 -8.20 21.63 16.86
N CYS A 126 -9.08 20.66 16.63
CA CYS A 126 -8.76 19.25 16.81
C CYS A 126 -7.58 18.79 15.92
N CYS A 127 -7.52 19.26 14.66
CA CYS A 127 -6.39 18.96 13.78
C CYS A 127 -5.06 19.50 14.36
N ILE A 128 -5.08 20.70 14.95
CA ILE A 128 -3.89 21.31 15.54
C ILE A 128 -3.45 20.58 16.81
N GLU A 129 -4.38 20.17 17.66
CA GLU A 129 -4.08 19.37 18.86
C GLU A 129 -3.42 18.04 18.48
N GLU A 130 -3.98 17.32 17.51
CA GLU A 130 -3.41 16.08 17.00
C GLU A 130 -2.02 16.30 16.40
N LEU A 131 -1.84 17.31 15.54
CA LEU A 131 -0.55 17.61 14.93
C LEU A 131 0.50 18.03 15.96
N ARG A 132 0.14 18.73 17.03
CA ARG A 132 1.07 19.05 18.13
C ARG A 132 1.53 17.80 18.87
N SER A 133 0.65 16.80 19.02
CA SER A 133 1.03 15.49 19.55
C SER A 133 1.99 14.77 18.59
N LYS A 134 1.60 14.67 17.31
CA LYS A 134 2.42 14.03 16.25
C LYS A 134 3.78 14.71 16.05
N ALA A 135 3.89 16.02 16.25
CA ALA A 135 5.15 16.74 16.16
C ALA A 135 6.18 16.27 17.20
N LYS A 136 5.74 15.94 18.43
CA LYS A 136 6.62 15.40 19.48
C LYS A 136 7.13 14.01 19.14
N TYR A 137 6.29 13.19 18.48
CA TYR A 137 6.70 11.88 17.99
C TYR A 137 7.68 12.02 16.83
N TYR A 138 7.38 12.88 15.85
CA TYR A 138 8.24 13.17 14.72
C TYR A 138 9.63 13.66 15.14
N GLU A 139 9.73 14.52 16.15
CA GLU A 139 11.03 15.00 16.65
C GLU A 139 11.92 13.85 17.17
N LYS A 140 11.32 12.77 17.70
CA LYS A 140 12.04 11.61 18.21
C LYS A 140 12.37 10.58 17.12
N THR A 141 11.45 10.34 16.18
CA THR A 141 11.52 9.21 15.25
C THR A 141 11.78 9.63 13.80
N SER A 142 11.61 10.90 13.48
CA SER A 142 11.51 11.39 12.10
C SER A 142 10.42 10.74 11.25
N VAL A 143 9.43 10.08 11.87
CA VAL A 143 8.32 9.40 11.21
C VAL A 143 7.00 10.08 11.58
N ILE A 144 6.11 10.23 10.60
CA ILE A 144 4.79 10.85 10.77
C ILE A 144 3.70 9.86 10.38
N PRO A 145 2.88 9.38 11.33
CA PRO A 145 1.62 8.70 11.02
C PRO A 145 0.61 9.69 10.45
N THR A 146 0.08 9.40 9.27
CA THR A 146 -0.90 10.17 8.52
C THR A 146 -2.00 9.27 7.95
N LEU A 147 -3.08 9.87 7.49
CA LEU A 147 -4.28 9.18 7.01
C LEU A 147 -4.76 8.12 8.02
N ASP A 148 -4.74 8.51 9.29
CA ASP A 148 -4.86 7.64 10.44
C ASP A 148 -6.32 7.30 10.71
N ALA A 149 -6.77 6.14 10.20
CA ALA A 149 -8.14 5.67 10.32
C ALA A 149 -8.18 4.24 10.91
N CYS A 150 -8.68 3.25 10.17
CA CYS A 150 -8.59 1.84 10.58
C CYS A 150 -7.23 1.18 10.24
N ALA A 151 -6.39 1.93 9.51
CA ALA A 151 -5.01 1.66 9.21
C ALA A 151 -4.32 3.02 9.07
N SER A 152 -3.01 3.05 9.27
CA SER A 152 -2.22 4.28 9.23
C SER A 152 -1.18 4.20 8.13
N VAL A 153 -0.92 5.31 7.45
CA VAL A 153 0.21 5.46 6.53
C VAL A 153 1.30 6.23 7.27
N ALA A 154 2.54 5.77 7.22
CA ALA A 154 3.65 6.49 7.82
C ALA A 154 4.56 7.06 6.73
N LYS A 155 5.01 8.32 6.90
CA LYS A 155 5.96 8.98 6.00
C LYS A 155 7.15 9.57 6.74
N SER A 156 8.30 9.65 6.07
CA SER A 156 9.53 10.26 6.57
C SER A 156 10.44 10.66 5.41
N ASP A 157 11.03 11.86 5.51
CA ASP A 157 12.07 12.35 4.59
C ASP A 157 13.49 11.93 5.01
N HIS A 158 13.63 11.22 6.13
CA HIS A 158 14.93 10.96 6.77
C HIS A 158 15.27 9.48 6.93
N LEU A 159 14.33 8.56 6.70
CA LEU A 159 14.57 7.12 6.82
C LEU A 159 15.53 6.58 5.76
N VAL A 160 15.50 7.16 4.56
CA VAL A 160 16.47 6.82 3.52
C VAL A 160 17.67 7.74 3.71
N SER A 161 18.75 7.20 4.26
CA SER A 161 19.97 7.97 4.47
C SER A 161 20.55 8.50 3.15
N THR A 162 21.34 9.58 3.20
CA THR A 162 21.96 10.14 2.00
C THR A 162 22.91 9.12 1.35
N GLU A 163 23.58 8.29 2.14
CA GLU A 163 24.44 7.21 1.66
C GLU A 163 23.63 6.12 0.95
N LEU A 164 22.49 5.68 1.52
CA LEU A 164 21.62 4.69 0.91
C LEU A 164 21.01 5.22 -0.39
N HIS A 165 20.52 6.46 -0.39
CA HIS A 165 20.01 7.11 -1.59
C HIS A 165 21.10 7.21 -2.68
N GLY A 166 22.33 7.56 -2.32
CA GLY A 166 23.48 7.55 -3.23
C GLY A 166 23.75 6.16 -3.82
N SER A 167 23.72 5.13 -2.97
CA SER A 167 23.94 3.73 -3.37
C SER A 167 22.85 3.23 -4.33
N LEU A 168 21.58 3.59 -4.08
CA LEU A 168 20.45 3.27 -4.97
C LEU A 168 20.61 3.94 -6.34
N ARG A 169 21.05 5.21 -6.37
CA ARG A 169 21.33 5.91 -7.64
C ARG A 169 22.46 5.24 -8.42
N GLU A 170 23.55 4.87 -7.76
CA GLU A 170 24.66 4.16 -8.40
C GLU A 170 24.23 2.79 -8.94
N ALA A 171 23.36 2.07 -8.22
CA ALA A 171 22.75 0.83 -8.70
C ALA A 171 21.94 1.06 -9.99
N PHE A 172 21.11 2.11 -10.05
CA PHE A 172 20.38 2.47 -11.26
C PHE A 172 21.30 2.85 -12.43
N ASP A 173 22.32 3.67 -12.17
CA ASP A 173 23.27 4.09 -13.21
C ASP A 173 24.11 2.91 -13.73
N THR A 174 24.36 1.92 -12.88
CA THR A 174 25.00 0.66 -13.28
C THR A 174 24.11 -0.15 -14.22
N LEU A 175 22.83 -0.33 -13.88
CA LEU A 175 21.87 -1.03 -14.76
C LEU A 175 21.66 -0.29 -16.08
N LYS A 176 21.53 1.04 -16.05
CA LYS A 176 21.41 1.88 -17.26
C LYS A 176 22.59 1.70 -18.21
N ARG A 177 23.82 1.72 -17.68
CA ARG A 177 25.03 1.54 -18.49
C ARG A 177 25.10 0.14 -19.11
N ASP A 178 24.75 -0.90 -18.36
CA ASP A 178 24.77 -2.27 -18.86
C ASP A 178 23.70 -2.52 -19.94
N GLN A 179 22.52 -1.93 -19.76
CA GLN A 179 21.39 -2.07 -20.68
C GLN A 179 21.42 -1.07 -21.85
N TYR A 180 22.48 -0.26 -21.98
CA TYR A 180 22.56 0.82 -22.97
C TYR A 180 22.34 0.35 -24.42
N SER A 181 22.79 -0.86 -24.76
CA SER A 181 22.62 -1.44 -26.11
C SER A 181 21.22 -2.02 -26.37
N SER A 182 20.37 -2.12 -25.35
CA SER A 182 19.06 -2.76 -25.41
C SER A 182 18.10 -2.07 -24.44
N LEU A 183 17.82 -0.80 -24.71
CA LEU A 183 16.91 0.01 -23.90
C LEU A 183 15.47 -0.56 -23.98
N ASP A 184 14.85 -0.75 -22.82
CA ASP A 184 13.44 -1.10 -22.70
C ASP A 184 12.66 0.12 -22.20
N TRP A 185 11.85 0.70 -23.07
CA TRP A 185 11.02 1.86 -22.74
C TRP A 185 9.63 1.40 -22.34
N HIS A 186 9.15 1.92 -21.21
CA HIS A 186 7.85 1.56 -20.70
C HIS A 186 6.77 1.92 -21.74
N PRO A 187 5.83 1.01 -22.04
CA PRO A 187 4.78 1.28 -23.01
C PRO A 187 4.02 2.57 -22.70
N ASN A 188 3.71 3.35 -23.73
CA ASN A 188 3.01 4.64 -23.64
C ASN A 188 3.75 5.74 -22.85
N SER A 189 5.05 5.59 -22.60
CA SER A 189 5.85 6.62 -21.92
C SER A 189 6.48 7.65 -22.85
N SER A 190 6.36 7.51 -24.17
CA SER A 190 7.07 8.35 -25.16
C SER A 190 8.59 8.41 -24.92
N ASP A 191 9.18 7.25 -24.61
CA ASP A 191 10.60 7.08 -24.30
C ASP A 191 11.09 7.94 -23.13
N MET A 192 10.21 8.23 -22.16
CA MET A 192 10.56 8.99 -20.96
C MET A 192 10.82 8.11 -19.74
N VAL A 193 10.31 6.88 -19.73
CA VAL A 193 10.40 5.96 -18.58
C VAL A 193 11.07 4.68 -19.05
N GLN A 194 12.30 4.43 -18.58
CA GLN A 194 13.04 3.21 -18.89
C GLN A 194 12.76 2.13 -17.83
N ASP A 195 12.41 0.93 -18.28
CA ASP A 195 12.23 -0.24 -17.43
C ASP A 195 13.59 -0.91 -17.16
N LEU A 196 14.23 -0.55 -16.04
CA LEU A 196 15.51 -1.16 -15.63
C LEU A 196 15.32 -2.54 -15.00
N VAL A 197 14.28 -2.67 -14.18
CA VAL A 197 13.84 -3.90 -13.51
C VAL A 197 12.32 -3.85 -13.52
N HIS A 198 11.69 -4.70 -14.33
CA HIS A 198 10.24 -4.70 -14.45
C HIS A 198 9.68 -6.13 -14.40
N PRO A 199 8.67 -6.41 -13.54
CA PRO A 199 8.11 -7.76 -13.37
C PRO A 199 7.58 -8.40 -14.66
N SER A 200 7.25 -7.60 -15.68
CA SER A 200 6.75 -8.09 -16.97
C SER A 200 7.82 -8.46 -18.00
N MET A 201 9.11 -8.22 -17.74
CA MET A 201 10.17 -8.57 -18.71
C MET A 201 10.44 -10.07 -18.75
N TYR A 202 10.40 -10.74 -17.59
CA TYR A 202 10.71 -12.17 -17.45
C TYR A 202 9.65 -12.94 -16.64
N PRO A 203 8.35 -12.75 -16.89
CA PRO A 203 7.30 -13.41 -16.11
C PRO A 203 7.38 -14.93 -16.29
N LEU A 204 6.78 -15.65 -15.35
CA LEU A 204 6.43 -17.04 -15.59
C LEU A 204 5.42 -17.10 -16.73
N ILE A 205 5.64 -17.99 -17.70
CA ILE A 205 4.74 -18.23 -18.84
C ILE A 205 4.27 -19.68 -18.77
N TYR A 206 2.96 -19.88 -18.64
CA TYR A 206 2.40 -21.22 -18.60
C TYR A 206 2.62 -21.96 -19.93
N GLY A 207 2.97 -23.24 -19.85
CA GLY A 207 3.34 -24.06 -21.01
C GLY A 207 4.74 -23.79 -21.58
N ARG A 208 5.53 -22.89 -20.97
CA ARG A 208 6.89 -22.57 -21.43
C ARG A 208 7.92 -22.55 -20.30
N SER A 209 7.64 -21.85 -19.21
CA SER A 209 8.58 -21.72 -18.09
C SER A 209 8.76 -23.05 -17.36
N ARG A 210 9.96 -23.27 -16.84
CA ARG A 210 10.27 -24.46 -16.03
C ARG A 210 10.13 -24.16 -14.55
N VAL A 211 9.65 -25.15 -13.80
CA VAL A 211 9.43 -25.10 -12.35
C VAL A 211 10.01 -26.33 -11.67
N MET A 212 10.35 -26.17 -10.40
CA MET A 212 10.81 -27.25 -9.52
C MET A 212 9.85 -27.30 -8.33
N LYS A 213 9.39 -28.50 -7.96
CA LYS A 213 8.44 -28.69 -6.85
C LYS A 213 9.13 -29.07 -5.54
N ASP A 214 10.29 -29.71 -5.66
CA ASP A 214 10.99 -30.30 -4.50
C ASP A 214 12.17 -29.46 -4.04
N GLU A 215 12.59 -28.47 -4.83
CA GLU A 215 13.80 -27.68 -4.63
C GLU A 215 13.48 -26.19 -4.55
N VAL A 216 14.22 -25.46 -3.71
CA VAL A 216 14.15 -24.00 -3.60
C VAL A 216 15.36 -23.40 -4.30
N VAL A 217 15.12 -22.54 -5.28
CA VAL A 217 16.18 -21.79 -5.97
C VAL A 217 16.68 -20.67 -5.07
N GLY A 218 17.94 -20.75 -4.66
CA GLY A 218 18.60 -19.72 -3.87
C GLY A 218 18.95 -18.47 -4.69
N VAL A 219 19.85 -17.65 -4.17
CA VAL A 219 20.31 -16.42 -4.83
C VAL A 219 21.57 -16.67 -5.66
N ASN A 220 22.69 -16.99 -5.00
CA ASN A 220 24.01 -16.99 -5.66
C ASN A 220 24.20 -18.12 -6.68
N ASP A 221 23.56 -19.28 -6.46
CA ASP A 221 23.64 -20.45 -7.33
C ASP A 221 22.49 -20.53 -8.34
N ALA A 222 21.58 -19.54 -8.35
CA ALA A 222 20.36 -19.53 -9.18
C ALA A 222 20.66 -19.80 -10.66
N ILE A 223 21.69 -19.14 -11.20
CA ILE A 223 22.01 -19.22 -12.62
C ILE A 223 22.84 -20.48 -12.92
N GLU A 224 23.97 -20.67 -12.22
CA GLU A 224 24.90 -21.77 -12.50
C GLU A 224 24.28 -23.14 -12.25
N LYS A 225 23.55 -23.30 -11.15
CA LYS A 225 23.06 -24.61 -10.72
C LYS A 225 21.65 -24.92 -11.25
N TRP A 226 20.80 -23.92 -11.44
CA TRP A 226 19.36 -24.15 -11.65
C TRP A 226 18.82 -23.71 -13.01
N ALA A 227 19.53 -22.87 -13.77
CA ALA A 227 19.06 -22.42 -15.07
C ALA A 227 18.76 -23.61 -16.01
N GLY A 228 17.56 -23.61 -16.59
CA GLY A 228 17.11 -24.65 -17.52
C GLY A 228 16.67 -25.98 -16.89
N LYS A 229 16.79 -26.14 -15.57
CA LYS A 229 16.29 -27.33 -14.86
C LYS A 229 14.80 -27.24 -14.55
N GLY A 230 14.23 -28.36 -14.11
CA GLY A 230 12.81 -28.47 -13.76
C GLY A 230 11.91 -28.85 -14.94
N GLU A 231 10.64 -29.01 -14.64
CA GLU A 231 9.60 -29.43 -15.59
C GLU A 231 8.87 -28.21 -16.14
N ILE A 232 8.37 -28.29 -17.37
CA ILE A 232 7.56 -27.21 -17.94
C ILE A 232 6.24 -27.15 -17.16
N ILE A 233 5.91 -25.97 -16.65
CA ILE A 233 4.63 -25.76 -15.96
C ILE A 233 3.48 -25.92 -16.96
N PRO A 234 2.42 -26.68 -16.63
CA PRO A 234 1.29 -26.90 -17.54
C PRO A 234 0.59 -25.60 -17.95
N LEU A 235 -0.04 -25.61 -19.13
CA LEU A 235 -0.92 -24.51 -19.57
C LEU A 235 -2.05 -24.30 -18.55
N GLY A 236 -2.22 -23.07 -18.06
CA GLY A 236 -3.27 -22.70 -17.12
C GLY A 236 -3.03 -23.11 -15.65
N GLY A 237 -1.86 -23.67 -15.30
CA GLY A 237 -1.49 -24.01 -13.92
C GLY A 237 -2.05 -25.34 -13.40
N ALA A 238 -2.04 -25.54 -12.07
CA ALA A 238 -2.30 -26.83 -11.41
C ALA A 238 -3.74 -27.36 -11.54
N SER A 239 -4.72 -26.52 -11.84
CA SER A 239 -6.06 -26.94 -12.20
C SER A 239 -6.71 -25.92 -13.13
N TYR A 240 -6.60 -26.17 -14.42
CA TYR A 240 -7.57 -25.66 -15.38
C TYR A 240 -8.88 -26.46 -15.22
N GLU A 241 -9.51 -26.39 -14.04
CA GLU A 241 -10.92 -26.71 -13.98
C GLU A 241 -11.62 -25.64 -14.81
N GLN A 242 -12.11 -26.04 -15.98
CA GLN A 242 -13.24 -25.40 -16.63
C GLN A 242 -14.43 -25.46 -15.68
N THR A 243 -14.39 -24.69 -14.60
CA THR A 243 -15.60 -24.22 -13.96
C THR A 243 -16.21 -23.23 -14.94
N SER A 244 -17.01 -23.83 -15.84
CA SER A 244 -18.21 -23.26 -16.43
C SER A 244 -18.54 -21.89 -15.84
N ALA A 245 -18.13 -20.84 -16.57
CA ALA A 245 -18.42 -19.46 -16.22
C ALA A 245 -18.08 -19.13 -14.75
N THR A 246 -16.79 -18.95 -14.46
CA THR A 246 -16.39 -17.96 -13.46
C THR A 246 -17.07 -16.65 -13.84
N LYS A 247 -18.21 -16.37 -13.17
CA LYS A 247 -18.82 -15.05 -13.18
C LYS A 247 -17.82 -14.14 -12.48
N GLY A 248 -16.85 -13.63 -13.24
CA GLY A 248 -16.12 -12.43 -12.85
C GLY A 248 -17.11 -11.33 -12.53
N TYR A 249 -16.62 -10.24 -11.94
CA TYR A 249 -17.42 -9.04 -11.74
C TYR A 249 -18.26 -8.77 -12.99
N GLN A 250 -19.58 -8.95 -12.91
CA GLN A 250 -20.49 -8.57 -13.99
C GLN A 250 -20.54 -7.05 -13.98
N SER A 251 -19.49 -6.40 -14.48
CA SER A 251 -19.63 -5.02 -14.90
C SER A 251 -20.66 -5.01 -16.03
N TRP A 252 -21.62 -4.10 -15.95
CA TRP A 252 -22.65 -3.89 -16.97
C TRP A 252 -22.08 -3.27 -18.27
N GLY A 253 -20.88 -3.70 -18.66
CA GLY A 253 -20.11 -3.23 -19.81
C GLY A 253 -19.12 -4.29 -20.26
N ALA A 254 -18.86 -4.36 -21.57
CA ALA A 254 -17.93 -5.33 -22.13
C ALA A 254 -16.48 -4.97 -21.76
N GLY A 255 -15.88 -5.78 -20.90
CA GLY A 255 -14.47 -5.71 -20.52
C GLY A 255 -13.97 -7.08 -20.09
N GLN A 256 -12.65 -7.32 -20.23
CA GLN A 256 -12.04 -8.60 -19.87
C GLN A 256 -12.36 -8.99 -18.43
N LYS A 257 -12.64 -10.28 -18.24
CA LYS A 257 -13.38 -10.77 -17.07
C LYS A 257 -12.59 -10.85 -15.76
N HIS A 258 -11.26 -10.66 -15.72
CA HIS A 258 -10.48 -10.93 -14.50
C HIS A 258 -9.14 -10.15 -14.43
N TYR A 259 -8.66 -9.83 -13.22
CA TYR A 259 -7.28 -9.37 -12.93
C TYR A 259 -6.23 -10.50 -12.98
N TRP A 260 -6.63 -11.69 -13.42
CA TRP A 260 -5.80 -12.89 -13.41
C TRP A 260 -5.49 -13.33 -14.83
N SER A 261 -4.24 -13.72 -15.07
CA SER A 261 -3.80 -14.26 -16.36
C SER A 261 -3.54 -15.75 -16.22
N ASN A 262 -4.18 -16.55 -17.06
CA ASN A 262 -3.87 -17.98 -17.22
C ASN A 262 -2.70 -18.22 -18.19
N LYS A 263 -2.06 -17.14 -18.66
CA LYS A 263 -0.93 -17.19 -19.61
C LYS A 263 0.40 -16.84 -18.94
N TYR A 264 0.40 -15.91 -18.00
CA TYR A 264 1.60 -15.42 -17.36
C TYR A 264 1.37 -14.97 -15.93
N GLN A 265 2.43 -15.01 -15.11
CA GLN A 265 2.42 -14.59 -13.71
C GLN A 265 3.72 -13.85 -13.39
N TRP A 266 3.64 -12.72 -12.68
CA TRP A 266 4.81 -12.05 -12.13
C TRP A 266 5.39 -12.87 -10.98
N LEU A 267 6.71 -12.96 -10.94
CA LEU A 267 7.43 -13.70 -9.91
C LEU A 267 7.94 -12.73 -8.85
N PRO A 268 7.61 -12.94 -7.57
CA PRO A 268 8.18 -12.14 -6.48
C PRO A 268 9.66 -12.51 -6.26
N ALA A 269 10.40 -11.60 -5.62
CA ALA A 269 11.66 -11.92 -4.99
C ALA A 269 11.40 -12.08 -3.48
N ASN A 270 11.81 -13.21 -2.91
CA ASN A 270 11.55 -13.53 -1.51
C ASN A 270 12.66 -12.95 -0.62
N LEU A 271 12.26 -12.34 0.48
CA LEU A 271 13.13 -11.85 1.55
C LEU A 271 12.89 -12.65 2.84
N ALA A 272 13.91 -12.76 3.68
CA ALA A 272 13.79 -13.33 5.01
C ALA A 272 14.52 -12.46 6.04
N PHE A 273 13.86 -12.22 7.17
CA PHE A 273 14.46 -11.60 8.34
C PHE A 273 15.57 -12.49 8.92
N GLN A 274 16.66 -11.85 9.30
CA GLN A 274 17.80 -12.42 10.01
C GLN A 274 17.61 -12.18 11.52
N GLU A 275 18.37 -12.90 12.35
CA GLU A 275 18.29 -12.80 13.82
C GLU A 275 18.57 -11.38 14.36
N ASN A 276 19.33 -10.58 13.61
CA ASN A 276 19.67 -9.20 13.95
C ASN A 276 18.66 -8.15 13.45
N GLY A 277 17.51 -8.58 12.91
CA GLY A 277 16.48 -7.69 12.36
C GLY A 277 16.75 -7.16 10.94
N THR A 278 17.87 -7.53 10.32
CA THR A 278 18.11 -7.24 8.89
C THR A 278 17.38 -8.23 8.00
N VAL A 279 17.21 -7.92 6.72
CA VAL A 279 16.63 -8.83 5.71
C VAL A 279 17.68 -9.28 4.71
N LYS A 280 17.45 -10.46 4.13
CA LYS A 280 18.21 -10.97 2.99
C LYS A 280 17.32 -11.61 1.95
N PHE A 281 17.73 -11.50 0.69
CA PHE A 281 17.11 -12.26 -0.38
C PHE A 281 17.34 -13.76 -0.19
N THR A 282 16.25 -14.51 -0.31
CA THR A 282 16.27 -15.98 -0.32
C THR A 282 15.99 -16.55 -1.70
N SER A 283 15.50 -15.72 -2.63
CA SER A 283 15.42 -16.01 -4.06
C SER A 283 16.01 -14.86 -4.88
N TYR A 284 16.41 -15.14 -6.11
CA TYR A 284 16.91 -14.10 -7.01
C TYR A 284 15.83 -13.06 -7.36
N ILE A 285 16.25 -11.81 -7.62
CA ILE A 285 15.40 -10.78 -8.20
C ILE A 285 15.36 -11.01 -9.69
N ASN A 286 14.16 -11.16 -10.24
CA ASN A 286 14.01 -11.36 -11.66
C ASN A 286 14.54 -10.13 -12.43
N ASN A 287 15.28 -10.36 -13.51
CA ASN A 287 16.06 -9.34 -14.26
C ASN A 287 17.34 -8.80 -13.58
N ILE A 288 17.76 -9.31 -12.41
CA ILE A 288 19.04 -8.90 -11.80
C ILE A 288 19.92 -10.13 -11.61
N HIS A 289 21.06 -10.19 -12.30
CA HIS A 289 21.98 -11.31 -12.19
C HIS A 289 22.74 -11.27 -10.85
N PRO A 290 22.56 -12.26 -9.95
CA PRO A 290 22.99 -12.18 -8.54
C PRO A 290 24.50 -12.06 -8.35
N THR A 291 25.30 -12.75 -9.17
CA THR A 291 26.78 -12.66 -9.08
C THR A 291 27.39 -11.53 -9.91
N LYS A 292 26.64 -10.95 -10.86
CA LYS A 292 27.09 -9.78 -11.64
C LYS A 292 26.81 -8.50 -10.89
N TYR A 293 25.72 -8.46 -10.11
CA TYR A 293 25.24 -7.30 -9.38
C TYR A 293 25.08 -7.56 -7.86
N PRO A 294 26.07 -8.13 -7.17
CA PRO A 294 25.93 -8.44 -5.74
C PRO A 294 25.68 -7.19 -4.88
N GLU A 295 26.26 -6.04 -5.26
CA GLU A 295 26.05 -4.79 -4.53
C GLU A 295 24.64 -4.22 -4.72
N ILE A 296 23.96 -4.49 -5.84
CA ILE A 296 22.57 -4.07 -6.04
C ILE A 296 21.65 -4.83 -5.08
N TYR A 297 21.87 -6.14 -4.92
CA TYR A 297 21.15 -6.94 -3.93
C TYR A 297 21.34 -6.39 -2.51
N ARG A 298 22.59 -6.15 -2.10
CA ARG A 298 22.91 -5.58 -0.78
C ARG A 298 22.28 -4.20 -0.57
N THR A 299 22.28 -3.36 -1.61
CA THR A 299 21.68 -2.02 -1.54
C THR A 299 20.17 -2.10 -1.32
N ILE A 300 19.48 -3.00 -2.03
CA ILE A 300 18.04 -3.21 -1.83
C ILE A 300 17.78 -3.78 -0.44
N GLU A 301 18.53 -4.80 0.01
CA GLU A 301 18.43 -5.34 1.38
C GLU A 301 18.57 -4.25 2.44
N ASN A 302 19.51 -3.32 2.26
CA ASN A 302 19.70 -2.19 3.17
C ASN A 302 18.52 -1.20 3.16
N GLY A 303 17.84 -1.02 2.02
CA GLY A 303 16.64 -0.19 1.94
C GLY A 303 15.43 -0.80 2.66
N GLU A 304 15.28 -2.12 2.57
CA GLU A 304 14.23 -2.86 3.27
C GLU A 304 14.47 -2.95 4.79
N ASN A 305 15.69 -2.71 5.25
CA ASN A 305 16.05 -2.65 6.68
C ASN A 305 15.63 -1.32 7.37
N THR A 306 14.99 -0.40 6.65
CA THR A 306 14.54 0.87 7.23
C THR A 306 13.47 0.64 8.31
N GLU A 307 13.53 1.41 9.40
CA GLU A 307 12.81 1.17 10.66
C GLU A 307 11.27 1.07 10.53
N LEU A 308 10.67 1.53 9.42
CA LEU A 308 9.23 1.38 9.16
C LEU A 308 8.77 -0.07 9.08
N TRP A 309 9.60 -0.96 8.56
CA TRP A 309 9.27 -2.38 8.44
C TRP A 309 9.43 -3.14 9.77
N ASN A 310 10.19 -2.57 10.70
CA ASN A 310 10.58 -3.19 11.97
C ASN A 310 9.88 -2.57 13.19
N SER A 311 9.08 -1.52 13.00
CA SER A 311 8.37 -0.84 14.09
C SER A 311 6.97 -1.43 14.31
N PRO A 312 6.50 -1.57 15.57
CA PRO A 312 5.10 -1.89 15.84
C PRO A 312 4.18 -0.82 15.24
N SER A 313 2.93 -1.19 14.96
CA SER A 313 1.96 -0.26 14.37
C SER A 313 1.87 1.04 15.19
N PRO A 314 1.76 2.22 14.54
CA PRO A 314 1.65 3.51 15.23
C PRO A 314 0.54 3.55 16.29
N GLU A 315 -0.51 2.75 16.11
CA GLU A 315 -1.59 2.56 17.08
C GLU A 315 -1.08 2.17 18.47
N GLN A 316 -0.01 1.38 18.59
CA GLN A 316 0.52 0.95 19.89
C GLN A 316 1.27 2.05 20.65
N VAL A 317 1.73 3.10 19.97
CA VAL A 317 2.50 4.19 20.59
C VAL A 317 1.59 5.36 20.97
N VAL A 318 0.54 5.62 20.19
CA VAL A 318 -0.41 6.71 20.48
C VAL A 318 -1.34 6.36 21.65
N ASP A 319 -1.69 5.08 21.84
CA ASP A 319 -2.54 4.64 22.95
C ASP A 319 -1.83 4.71 24.32
N GLN A 320 -0.48 4.70 24.36
CA GLN A 320 0.25 4.83 25.63
C GLN A 320 0.18 6.25 26.22
N ASP A 321 -0.04 7.28 25.40
CA ASP A 321 -0.17 8.67 25.85
C ASP A 321 -1.65 9.11 26.00
N LYS A 322 -2.63 8.23 25.73
CA LYS A 322 -4.08 8.52 25.89
C LYS A 322 -4.68 8.09 27.25
N PHE A 323 -3.90 7.50 28.15
CA PHE A 323 -4.35 7.18 29.51
C PHE A 323 -3.87 8.23 30.52
N ASP A 324 -4.58 9.35 30.55
CA ASP A 324 -4.76 10.20 31.74
C ASP A 324 -5.91 11.19 31.46
N PHE A 325 -7.09 10.65 31.15
CA PHE A 325 -8.34 11.36 31.45
C PHE A 325 -8.84 10.78 32.77
N ASP A 326 -8.66 11.57 33.82
CA ASP A 326 -9.23 11.40 35.15
C ASP A 326 -10.74 11.14 35.03
N THR A 327 -11.15 9.87 35.11
CA THR A 327 -12.54 9.48 35.29
C THR A 327 -12.91 9.69 36.76
N GLY A 328 -12.93 10.96 37.17
CA GLY A 328 -13.65 11.43 38.34
C GLY A 328 -15.04 11.88 37.91
N ASP A 329 -16.06 11.39 38.59
CA ASP A 329 -17.43 11.91 38.61
C ASP A 329 -18.46 11.36 37.58
N GLU A 330 -18.47 10.05 37.33
CA GLU A 330 -19.68 9.38 36.80
C GLU A 330 -20.58 8.75 37.89
N ASP A 331 -20.10 8.59 39.13
CA ASP A 331 -20.88 7.99 40.23
C ASP A 331 -21.78 8.97 41.01
N GLU A 332 -21.73 10.28 40.73
CA GLU A 332 -22.54 11.28 41.45
C GLU A 332 -23.89 11.63 40.77
N ILE A 333 -24.11 11.21 39.52
CA ILE A 333 -25.32 11.55 38.77
C ILE A 333 -26.43 10.49 38.95
N GLU A 334 -26.10 9.25 39.32
CA GLU A 334 -27.09 8.19 39.51
C GLU A 334 -27.77 8.24 40.90
N ASN A 335 -27.11 8.80 41.92
CA ASN A 335 -27.66 8.89 43.29
C ASN A 335 -28.61 10.08 43.54
N ARG A 336 -28.84 10.96 42.56
CA ARG A 336 -29.78 12.10 42.68
C ARG A 336 -31.16 11.86 42.08
N ARG A 337 -31.42 10.70 41.46
CA ARG A 337 -32.74 10.33 40.92
C ARG A 337 -33.60 9.43 41.80
N GLU A 338 -33.07 8.97 42.94
CA GLU A 338 -33.84 8.19 43.93
C GLU A 338 -34.20 8.95 45.21
N ARG A 339 -33.94 10.26 45.28
CA ARG A 339 -34.44 11.14 46.35
C ARG A 339 -34.91 12.48 45.80
N SER A 340 -36.08 12.48 45.17
CA SER A 340 -36.99 13.65 45.12
C SER A 340 -38.42 13.21 44.84
#